data_AF-A0A9E5Q704-F1
#
_entry.id   AF-A0A9E5Q704-F1
#
_cell.length_a   1.000
_cell.length_b   1.000
_cell.length_c   1.000
_cell.angle_alpha   90.00
_cell.angle_beta   90.00
_cell.angle_gamma   90.00
#
_symmetry.space_group_name_H-M   'P 1'
#
loop_
_entity.id
_entity.type
_entity.pdbx_description
1 polymer ?
#
loop_
_entity_poly.entity_id
_entity_poly.type
_entity_poly.pdbx_seq_one_letter_code
_entity_poly.pdbx_strand_id
1 'polypeptide(L)'
;MKPQPDSEISKIKIVYLLISLFASVFSLVGCQPGPPDYIYTHPTALDDGLAVGTIEDVGIDTNTLGKAVDRIRDGKYGELHSVLIYKDGMLVFEEYFAGHRYD
;
A
#
# COMPACT_ATOMS: atom_id res chain seq x y z
N MET A 1 44.23 29.51 24.68
CA MET A 1 43.53 30.29 23.64
C MET A 1 42.05 29.96 23.74
N LYS A 2 41.21 30.85 24.30
CA LYS A 2 39.77 30.58 24.42
C LYS A 2 39.12 30.88 23.06
N PRO A 3 38.25 30.01 22.52
CA PRO A 3 37.65 30.24 21.20
C PRO A 3 36.87 31.56 21.16
N GLN A 4 37.07 32.32 20.10
CA GLN A 4 36.49 33.65 19.86
C GLN A 4 34.96 33.52 19.63
N PRO A 5 34.12 34.36 20.25
CA PRO A 5 32.65 34.23 20.26
C PRO A 5 32.02 34.22 18.85
N ASP A 6 32.64 34.87 17.87
CA ASP A 6 32.13 34.97 16.50
C ASP A 6 32.13 33.61 15.78
N SER A 7 33.05 32.70 16.15
CA SER A 7 33.12 31.36 15.58
C SER A 7 31.98 30.46 16.04
N GLU A 8 31.54 30.64 17.29
CA GLU A 8 30.44 29.86 17.89
C GLU A 8 29.09 30.30 17.31
N ILE A 9 28.90 31.62 17.11
CA ILE A 9 27.69 32.17 16.48
C ILE A 9 27.56 31.69 15.02
N SER A 10 28.66 31.60 14.28
CA SER A 10 28.68 31.09 12.90
C SER A 10 28.28 29.61 12.84
N LYS A 11 28.81 28.77 13.75
CA LYS A 11 28.45 27.35 13.85
C LYS A 11 26.96 27.16 14.15
N ILE A 12 26.41 27.94 15.09
CA ILE A 12 24.99 27.86 15.46
C ILE A 12 24.11 28.20 14.25
N LYS A 13 24.44 29.24 13.49
CA LYS A 13 23.70 29.61 12.26
C LYS A 13 23.79 28.51 11.19
N ILE A 14 24.96 27.90 11.01
CA ILE A 14 25.14 26.79 10.08
C ILE A 14 24.30 25.59 10.51
N VAL A 15 24.26 25.25 11.80
CA VAL A 15 23.44 24.16 12.32
C VAL A 15 21.95 24.43 12.09
N TYR A 16 21.46 25.64 12.37
CA TYR A 16 20.06 26.01 12.08
C TYR A 16 19.74 25.98 10.59
N LEU A 17 20.67 26.42 9.74
CA LEU A 17 20.53 26.37 8.28
C LEU A 17 20.42 24.91 7.80
N LEU A 18 21.24 24.01 8.33
CA LEU A 18 21.19 22.58 8.02
C LEU A 18 19.91 21.90 8.54
N ILE A 19 19.45 22.24 9.75
CA ILE A 19 18.19 21.71 10.31
C ILE A 19 16.98 22.18 9.48
N SER A 20 16.96 23.45 9.08
CA SER A 20 15.87 23.99 8.26
C SER A 20 15.82 23.35 6.87
N LEU A 21 16.98 23.03 6.28
CA LEU A 21 17.08 22.32 5.01
C LEU A 21 16.62 20.86 5.12
N PHE A 22 16.96 20.18 6.22
CA PHE A 22 16.55 18.80 6.43
C PHE A 22 15.03 18.67 6.69
N ALA A 23 14.45 19.64 7.42
CA ALA A 23 13.01 19.69 7.70
C ALA A 23 12.15 19.94 6.45
N SER A 24 12.63 20.73 5.48
CA SER A 24 11.90 20.99 4.24
C SER A 24 11.90 19.78 3.28
N VAL A 25 12.97 18.99 3.30
CA VAL A 25 13.07 17.74 2.52
C VAL A 25 12.14 16.66 3.06
N PHE A 26 11.90 16.63 4.38
CA PHE A 26 11.04 15.63 5.01
C PHE A 26 9.55 15.77 4.62
N SER A 27 9.09 16.98 4.31
CA SER A 27 7.69 17.25 3.92
C SER A 27 7.33 16.79 2.49
N LEU A 28 8.33 16.47 1.65
CA LEU A 28 8.09 16.10 0.25
C LEU A 28 7.91 14.58 0.03
N VAL A 29 7.99 13.76 1.09
CA VAL A 29 7.93 12.28 0.97
C VAL A 29 6.54 11.72 1.34
N GLY A 30 5.52 12.58 1.41
CA GLY A 30 4.16 12.18 1.77
C GLY A 30 3.32 11.73 0.57
N CYS A 31 3.61 10.58 -0.04
CA CYS A 31 2.68 9.96 -0.98
C CYS A 31 1.70 9.06 -0.21
N GLN A 32 0.53 9.59 0.15
CA GLN A 32 -0.54 8.76 0.72
C GLN A 32 -1.27 8.03 -0.42
N PRO A 33 -1.40 6.69 -0.37
CA PRO A 33 -2.21 5.97 -1.33
C PRO A 33 -3.66 6.45 -1.23
N GLY A 34 -4.28 6.73 -2.38
CA GLY A 34 -5.69 7.07 -2.47
C GLY A 34 -6.62 5.93 -2.02
N PRO A 35 -7.94 6.16 -2.00
CA PRO A 35 -8.90 5.06 -1.90
C PRO A 35 -8.66 4.07 -3.05
N PRO A 36 -8.91 2.78 -2.84
CA PRO A 36 -8.75 1.81 -3.91
C PRO A 36 -9.78 2.03 -5.02
N ASP A 37 -9.37 1.78 -6.26
CA ASP A 37 -10.24 1.80 -7.43
C ASP A 37 -11.04 0.50 -7.54
N TYR A 38 -10.52 -0.60 -6.97
CA TYR A 38 -11.21 -1.87 -6.95
C TYR A 38 -12.49 -1.86 -6.11
N ILE A 39 -13.57 -2.38 -6.70
CA ILE A 39 -14.85 -2.65 -6.03
C ILE A 39 -14.94 -4.16 -5.80
N TYR A 40 -15.08 -4.55 -4.53
CA TYR A 40 -15.21 -5.96 -4.15
C TYR A 40 -16.46 -6.61 -4.76
N THR A 41 -16.28 -7.83 -5.27
CA THR A 41 -17.35 -8.73 -5.68
C THR A 41 -17.15 -10.08 -4.99
N HIS A 42 -18.21 -10.66 -4.43
CA HIS A 42 -18.11 -11.96 -3.79
C HIS A 42 -17.94 -13.11 -4.81
N PRO A 43 -17.43 -14.27 -4.38
CA PRO A 43 -17.34 -15.44 -5.24
C PRO A 43 -18.72 -15.98 -5.61
N THR A 44 -18.83 -16.54 -6.81
CA THR A 44 -20.05 -17.24 -7.23
C THR A 44 -20.08 -18.63 -6.59
N ALA A 45 -21.21 -19.02 -5.99
CA ALA A 45 -21.39 -20.38 -5.50
C ALA A 45 -21.47 -21.36 -6.69
N LEU A 46 -20.57 -22.35 -6.71
CA LEU A 46 -20.55 -23.43 -7.70
C LEU A 46 -20.85 -24.77 -7.02
N ASP A 47 -21.25 -25.78 -7.79
CA ASP A 47 -21.43 -27.17 -7.29
C ASP A 47 -20.09 -27.92 -7.30
N ASP A 48 -19.07 -27.32 -6.68
CA ASP A 48 -17.71 -27.84 -6.57
C ASP A 48 -17.32 -28.26 -5.14
N GLY A 49 -18.26 -28.12 -4.21
CA GLY A 49 -18.08 -28.44 -2.80
C GLY A 49 -17.46 -27.33 -1.96
N LEU A 50 -17.22 -26.13 -2.51
CA LEU A 50 -16.76 -24.97 -1.76
C LEU A 50 -17.95 -24.13 -1.28
N ALA A 51 -18.06 -23.96 0.04
CA ALA A 51 -18.93 -22.93 0.58
C ALA A 51 -18.37 -21.55 0.22
N VAL A 52 -19.25 -20.62 -0.18
CA VAL A 52 -18.88 -19.22 -0.45
C VAL A 52 -19.37 -18.31 0.67
N GLY A 53 -18.65 -17.24 0.90
CA GLY A 53 -18.99 -16.19 1.87
C GLY A 53 -18.53 -14.83 1.40
N THR A 54 -18.66 -13.83 2.25
CA THR A 54 -18.15 -12.48 2.01
C THR A 54 -16.86 -12.23 2.78
N ILE A 55 -16.11 -11.21 2.36
CA ILE A 55 -14.91 -10.79 3.10
C ILE A 55 -15.28 -10.22 4.48
N GLU A 56 -16.46 -9.62 4.61
CA GLU A 56 -16.98 -9.12 5.88
C GLU A 56 -17.30 -10.24 6.87
N ASP A 57 -17.83 -11.38 6.39
CA ASP A 57 -18.14 -12.55 7.23
C ASP A 57 -16.90 -13.10 7.95
N VAL A 58 -15.72 -12.93 7.34
CA VAL A 58 -14.45 -13.38 7.88
C VAL A 58 -13.57 -12.24 8.38
N GLY A 59 -14.12 -11.03 8.53
CA GLY A 59 -13.43 -9.88 9.11
C GLY A 59 -12.23 -9.38 8.28
N ILE A 60 -12.30 -9.47 6.95
CA ILE A 60 -11.35 -8.84 6.03
C ILE A 60 -11.86 -7.43 5.69
N ASP A 61 -10.98 -6.44 5.83
CA ASP A 61 -11.27 -5.05 5.50
C ASP A 61 -11.27 -4.83 3.98
N THR A 62 -12.40 -4.34 3.45
CA THR A 62 -12.61 -4.10 2.01
C THR A 62 -11.59 -3.12 1.44
N ASN A 63 -11.18 -2.09 2.19
CA ASN A 63 -10.22 -1.09 1.71
C ASN A 63 -8.81 -1.68 1.54
N THR A 64 -8.39 -2.50 2.49
CA THR A 64 -7.11 -3.20 2.49
C THR A 64 -7.05 -4.21 1.34
N LEU A 65 -8.14 -4.97 1.12
CA LEU A 65 -8.26 -5.85 -0.03
C LEU A 65 -8.18 -5.08 -1.35
N GLY A 66 -8.95 -4.00 -1.48
CA GLY A 66 -8.93 -3.17 -2.70
C GLY A 66 -7.54 -2.63 -3.00
N LYS A 67 -6.82 -2.12 -1.99
CA LYS A 67 -5.43 -1.67 -2.15
C LYS A 67 -4.48 -2.78 -2.58
N ALA A 68 -4.72 -4.03 -2.15
CA ALA A 68 -3.94 -5.16 -2.59
C ALA A 68 -4.21 -5.47 -4.07
N VAL A 69 -5.49 -5.48 -4.47
CA VAL A 69 -5.90 -5.71 -5.86
C VAL A 69 -5.35 -4.63 -6.79
N ASP A 70 -5.41 -3.36 -6.41
CA ASP A 70 -4.88 -2.26 -7.21
C ASP A 70 -3.36 -2.40 -7.40
N ARG A 71 -2.62 -2.73 -6.33
CA ARG A 71 -1.18 -2.99 -6.45
C ARG A 71 -0.86 -4.16 -7.39
N ILE A 72 -1.72 -5.18 -7.44
CA ILE A 72 -1.56 -6.29 -8.39
C ILE A 72 -1.77 -5.77 -9.82
N ARG A 73 -2.85 -5.01 -10.06
CA ARG A 73 -3.16 -4.41 -11.36
C ARG A 73 -2.10 -3.41 -11.82
N ASP A 74 -1.45 -2.72 -10.89
CA ASP A 74 -0.32 -1.81 -11.13
C ASP A 74 1.02 -2.54 -11.39
N GLY A 75 1.02 -3.88 -11.40
CA GLY A 75 2.22 -4.68 -11.69
C GLY A 75 3.23 -4.75 -10.55
N LYS A 76 2.88 -4.32 -9.32
CA LYS A 76 3.81 -4.30 -8.17
C LYS A 76 4.38 -5.68 -7.84
N TYR A 77 3.62 -6.74 -8.12
CA TYR A 77 3.97 -8.12 -7.78
C TYR A 77 4.39 -8.95 -8.99
N GLY A 78 4.64 -8.32 -10.15
CA GLY A 78 4.93 -9.01 -11.39
C GLY A 78 3.71 -9.79 -11.91
N GLU A 79 3.96 -10.97 -12.46
CA GLU A 79 2.95 -11.79 -13.13
C GLU A 79 2.09 -12.56 -12.12
N LEU A 80 0.88 -12.05 -11.86
CA LEU A 80 -0.17 -12.76 -11.14
C LEU A 80 -1.35 -13.00 -12.09
N HIS A 81 -1.84 -14.24 -12.13
CA HIS A 81 -2.97 -14.64 -12.96
C HIS A 81 -4.27 -14.79 -12.17
N SER A 82 -4.19 -15.09 -10.87
CA SER A 82 -5.35 -15.13 -9.99
C SER A 82 -4.96 -14.99 -8.53
N VAL A 83 -5.91 -14.54 -7.73
CA VAL A 83 -5.84 -14.58 -6.26
C VAL A 83 -7.17 -15.11 -5.73
N LEU A 84 -7.09 -16.11 -4.86
CA LEU A 84 -8.22 -16.67 -4.13
C LEU A 84 -7.95 -16.56 -2.63
N ILE A 85 -8.98 -16.21 -1.86
CA ILE A 85 -8.91 -16.21 -0.40
C ILE A 85 -9.98 -17.16 0.14
N TYR A 86 -9.52 -18.22 0.80
CA TYR A 86 -10.34 -19.16 1.54
C TYR A 86 -10.07 -19.00 3.03
N LYS A 87 -11.11 -18.67 3.81
CA LYS A 87 -10.99 -18.41 5.25
C LYS A 87 -12.27 -18.84 5.96
N ASP A 88 -12.11 -19.36 7.19
CA ASP A 88 -13.20 -19.82 8.05
C ASP A 88 -14.18 -20.80 7.36
N GLY A 89 -13.63 -21.65 6.49
CA GLY A 89 -14.40 -22.66 5.75
C GLY A 89 -15.12 -22.14 4.51
N MET A 90 -14.87 -20.89 4.10
CA MET A 90 -15.55 -20.26 2.96
C MET A 90 -14.55 -19.67 1.96
N LEU A 91 -14.85 -19.79 0.67
CA LEU A 91 -14.25 -18.98 -0.37
C LEU A 91 -14.88 -17.60 -0.30
N VAL A 92 -14.10 -16.57 -0.02
CA VAL A 92 -14.61 -15.20 0.24
C VAL A 92 -14.14 -14.17 -0.78
N PHE A 93 -13.13 -14.51 -1.58
CA PHE A 93 -12.63 -13.66 -2.64
C PHE A 93 -11.99 -14.52 -3.72
N GLU A 94 -12.25 -14.14 -4.97
CA GLU A 94 -11.66 -14.74 -6.16
C GLU A 94 -11.58 -13.67 -7.24
N GLU A 95 -10.38 -13.41 -7.76
CA GLU A 95 -10.16 -12.47 -8.86
C GLU A 95 -9.14 -13.06 -9.84
N TYR A 96 -9.44 -12.96 -11.12
CA TYR A 96 -8.57 -13.36 -12.22
C TYR A 96 -7.98 -12.12 -12.89
N PHE A 97 -6.66 -12.11 -13.02
CA PHE A 97 -5.91 -11.03 -13.62
C PHE A 97 -5.39 -11.46 -14.99
N ALA A 98 -5.22 -10.50 -15.90
CA ALA A 98 -4.77 -10.81 -17.25
C ALA A 98 -3.36 -11.46 -17.30
N GLY A 99 -2.52 -11.29 -16.27
CA GLY A 99 -1.09 -11.63 -16.32
C GLY A 99 -0.38 -10.75 -17.34
N HIS A 100 -0.45 -11.10 -18.63
CA HIS A 100 0.08 -10.32 -19.75
C HIS A 100 -1.03 -9.83 -20.72
N ARG A 101 -0.82 -8.67 -21.34
CA ARG A 101 -1.39 -8.34 -22.66
C ARG A 101 -0.24 -8.43 -23.65
N TYR A 102 -0.30 -9.35 -24.62
CA TYR A 102 0.61 -9.32 -25.76
C TYR A 102 0.16 -8.16 -26.65
N ASP A 103 0.93 -7.07 -26.68
CA ASP A 103 0.85 -6.00 -27.67
C ASP A 103 1.68 -6.30 -28.93
#